data_AF-A0A0R1YRC6-F1
#
_entry.id   AF-A0A0R1YRC6-F1
#
_cell.length_a   1.000
_cell.length_b   1.000
_cell.length_c   1.000
_cell.angle_alpha   90.00
_cell.angle_beta   90.00
_cell.angle_gamma   90.00
#
_symmetry.space_group_name_H-M   'P 1'
#
loop_
_entity.id
_entity.type
_entity.pdbx_description
1 polymer ?
#
loop_
_entity_poly.entity_id
_entity_poly.type
_entity_poly.pdbx_seq_one_letter_code
_entity_poly.pdbx_strand_id
1 'polypeptide(L)'
;MTLEAIGMTIFLKITDFLTLYVLISLWVGDFFSMRMQGRSSKYVARLLQRDATPLKMAIENPVKMGPETLAFITKKLNSINRWFWLANKNGAMLVVLALQEWLVFTAKQNWGLVTIELLMLFICGIILAADLRVNHVRIELEKKLKPYEDRLWFEYHLKKG
;
A
#
# COMPACT_ATOMS: atom_id res chain seq x y z
N MET A 1 -9.22 38.04 21.98
CA MET A 1 -8.79 36.74 21.44
C MET A 1 -7.66 36.26 22.33
N THR A 2 -7.82 35.14 23.05
CA THR A 2 -6.86 34.69 24.08
C THR A 2 -5.60 34.09 23.46
N LEU A 3 -4.45 34.20 24.15
CA LEU A 3 -3.14 33.70 23.68
C LEU A 3 -3.18 32.20 23.32
N GLU A 4 -3.99 31.43 24.05
CA GLU A 4 -4.23 30.00 23.81
C GLU A 4 -4.91 29.72 22.46
N ALA A 5 -5.84 30.58 22.03
CA ALA A 5 -6.51 30.43 20.75
C ALA A 5 -5.54 30.66 19.57
N ILE A 6 -4.59 31.58 19.73
CA ILE A 6 -3.53 31.85 18.75
C ILE A 6 -2.57 30.66 18.66
N GLY A 7 -2.10 30.14 19.80
CA GLY A 7 -1.24 28.95 19.85
C GLY A 7 -1.89 27.71 19.22
N MET A 8 -3.18 27.48 19.49
CA MET A 8 -3.95 26.38 18.92
C MET A 8 -4.06 26.48 17.39
N THR A 9 -4.37 27.66 16.85
CA THR A 9 -4.48 27.84 15.39
C THR A 9 -3.15 27.67 14.66
N ILE A 10 -2.02 28.03 15.30
CA ILE A 10 -0.69 27.84 14.73
C ILE A 10 -0.30 26.36 14.76
N PHE A 11 -0.51 25.68 15.89
CA PHE A 11 -0.24 24.25 16.03
C PHE A 11 -1.00 23.43 14.98
N LEU A 12 -2.30 23.66 14.84
CA LEU A 12 -3.14 23.00 13.83
C LEU A 12 -2.60 23.17 12.42
N LYS A 13 -2.28 24.39 12.01
CA LYS A 13 -1.73 24.66 10.68
C LYS A 13 -0.41 23.92 10.44
N ILE A 14 0.46 23.85 11.45
CA ILE A 14 1.75 23.15 11.33
C ILE A 14 1.53 21.65 11.25
N THR A 15 0.69 21.08 12.11
CA THR A 15 0.41 19.63 12.14
C THR A 15 -0.31 19.18 10.88
N ASP A 16 -1.29 19.95 10.39
CA ASP A 16 -1.97 19.66 9.12
C ASP A 16 -1.00 19.73 7.96
N PHE A 17 -0.16 20.76 7.90
CA PHE A 17 0.85 20.91 6.85
C PHE A 17 1.84 19.73 6.84
N LEU A 18 2.35 19.34 8.01
CA LEU A 18 3.25 18.18 8.14
C LEU A 18 2.56 16.87 7.74
N THR A 19 1.34 16.65 8.22
CA THR A 19 0.60 15.42 7.94
C THR A 19 0.25 15.31 6.46
N LEU A 20 -0.20 16.40 5.84
CA LEU A 20 -0.43 16.46 4.39
C LEU A 20 0.85 16.19 3.62
N TYR A 21 1.98 16.78 4.02
CA TYR A 21 3.26 16.54 3.37
C TYR A 21 3.66 15.05 3.42
N VAL A 22 3.47 14.39 4.57
CA VAL A 22 3.73 12.96 4.73
C VAL A 22 2.79 12.12 3.85
N LEU A 23 1.50 12.42 3.85
CA LEU A 23 0.51 11.72 3.03
C LEU A 23 0.81 11.85 1.53
N ILE A 24 1.13 13.06 1.07
CA ILE A 24 1.52 13.33 -0.32
C ILE A 24 2.80 12.56 -0.64
N SER A 25 3.80 12.56 0.24
CA SER A 25 5.05 11.82 0.02
C SER A 25 4.82 10.30 -0.10
N LEU A 26 3.96 9.74 0.75
CA LEU A 26 3.56 8.32 0.69
C LEU A 26 2.80 8.02 -0.61
N TRP A 27 1.87 8.89 -0.99
CA TRP A 27 1.08 8.72 -2.21
C TRP A 27 1.93 8.83 -3.47
N VAL A 28 2.85 9.79 -3.53
CA VAL A 28 3.81 9.93 -4.64
C VAL A 28 4.72 8.70 -4.72
N GLY A 29 5.24 8.24 -3.58
CA GLY A 29 6.06 7.03 -3.53
C GLY A 29 5.29 5.81 -4.04
N ASP A 30 4.02 5.68 -3.64
CA ASP A 30 3.17 4.58 -4.06
C ASP A 30 2.85 4.65 -5.56
N PHE A 31 2.56 5.83 -6.09
CA PHE A 31 2.36 6.06 -7.51
C PHE A 31 3.58 5.66 -8.35
N PHE A 32 4.79 6.02 -7.91
CA PHE A 32 6.03 5.58 -8.57
C PHE A 32 6.21 4.05 -8.48
N SER A 33 5.88 3.45 -7.33
CA SER A 33 5.92 2.00 -7.13
C SER A 33 4.97 1.28 -8.09
N MET A 34 3.71 1.72 -8.18
CA MET A 34 2.73 1.20 -9.14
C MET A 34 3.20 1.34 -10.59
N ARG A 35 3.78 2.48 -10.97
CA ARG A 35 4.35 2.69 -12.33
C ARG A 35 5.52 1.78 -12.66
N MET A 36 6.24 1.29 -11.66
CA MET A 36 7.37 0.37 -11.84
C MET A 36 6.95 -1.09 -11.94
N GLN A 37 5.75 -1.45 -11.46
CA GLN A 37 5.21 -2.80 -11.59
C GLN A 37 4.98 -3.15 -13.06
N GLY A 38 5.44 -4.34 -13.45
CA GLY A 38 5.34 -4.85 -14.82
C GLY A 38 6.42 -4.33 -15.78
N ARG A 39 7.34 -3.46 -15.33
CA ARG A 39 8.49 -3.03 -16.16
C ARG A 39 9.55 -4.12 -16.31
N SER A 40 9.71 -4.97 -15.31
CA SER A 40 10.71 -6.04 -15.32
C SER A 40 10.16 -7.29 -16.01
N SER A 41 8.91 -7.64 -15.72
CA SER A 41 8.19 -8.80 -16.25
C SER A 41 6.67 -8.57 -16.20
N LYS A 42 6.01 -8.63 -17.36
CA LYS A 42 4.55 -8.41 -17.46
C LYS A 42 3.77 -9.62 -16.96
N TYR A 43 4.28 -10.84 -17.12
CA TYR A 43 3.57 -12.04 -16.69
C TYR A 43 3.69 -12.26 -15.18
N VAL A 44 4.88 -12.08 -14.60
CA VAL A 44 5.05 -12.15 -13.14
C VAL A 44 4.27 -11.05 -12.44
N ALA A 45 4.26 -9.83 -12.98
CA ALA A 45 3.44 -8.75 -12.41
C ALA A 45 1.95 -9.11 -12.36
N ARG A 46 1.42 -9.82 -13.36
CA ARG A 46 0.03 -10.35 -13.32
C ARG A 46 -0.14 -11.41 -12.23
N LEU A 47 0.85 -12.26 -12.02
CA LEU A 47 0.78 -13.30 -10.97
C LEU A 47 0.84 -12.71 -9.55
N LEU A 48 1.49 -11.55 -9.40
CA LEU A 48 1.66 -10.81 -8.16
C LEU A 48 0.52 -9.83 -7.83
N GLN A 49 -0.49 -9.73 -8.69
CA GLN A 49 -1.67 -8.90 -8.44
C GLN A 49 -2.44 -9.40 -7.20
N ARG A 50 -3.16 -8.47 -6.57
CA ARG A 50 -3.99 -8.74 -5.38
C ARG A 50 -3.15 -9.37 -4.25
N ASP A 51 -3.62 -10.47 -3.66
CA ASP A 51 -2.94 -11.26 -2.63
C ASP A 51 -1.91 -12.26 -3.20
N ALA A 52 -1.56 -12.12 -4.49
CA ALA A 52 -0.66 -13.00 -5.21
C ALA A 52 -1.06 -14.49 -5.17
N THR A 53 -2.37 -14.78 -5.11
CA THR A 53 -2.90 -16.16 -5.24
C THR A 53 -2.41 -16.86 -6.52
N PRO A 54 -2.38 -16.21 -7.70
CA PRO A 54 -1.90 -16.85 -8.92
C PRO A 54 -0.44 -17.32 -8.81
N LEU A 55 0.41 -16.52 -8.13
CA LEU A 55 1.78 -16.94 -7.86
C LEU A 55 1.84 -18.12 -6.90
N LYS A 56 1.02 -18.15 -5.83
CA LYS A 56 0.93 -19.29 -4.90
C LYS A 56 0.57 -20.59 -5.63
N MET A 57 -0.38 -20.53 -6.55
CA MET A 57 -0.77 -21.68 -7.39
C MET A 57 0.40 -22.15 -8.27
N ALA A 58 1.12 -21.21 -8.89
CA ALA A 58 2.25 -21.52 -9.77
C ALA A 58 3.45 -22.15 -9.04
N ILE A 59 3.65 -21.86 -7.74
CA ILE A 59 4.81 -22.35 -6.96
C ILE A 59 4.53 -23.60 -6.12
N GLU A 60 3.27 -24.02 -5.98
CA GLU A 60 2.86 -25.15 -5.15
C GLU A 60 3.42 -26.51 -5.65
N ASN A 61 3.79 -26.62 -6.94
CA ASN A 61 4.70 -27.65 -7.41
C ASN A 61 6.04 -26.97 -7.76
N PRO A 62 7.01 -26.93 -6.83
CA PRO A 62 8.22 -26.14 -7.00
C PRO A 62 9.07 -26.69 -8.14
N VAL A 63 8.91 -26.08 -9.31
CA VAL A 63 9.82 -26.17 -10.44
C VAL A 63 11.21 -25.81 -9.96
N LYS A 64 12.17 -26.75 -9.89
CA LYS A 64 13.65 -26.59 -9.81
C LYS A 64 14.19 -25.25 -9.25
N MET A 65 13.53 -24.64 -8.28
CA MET A 65 13.93 -23.40 -7.65
C MET A 65 14.71 -23.82 -6.43
N GLY A 66 15.89 -23.23 -6.25
CA GLY A 66 16.69 -23.50 -5.06
C GLY A 66 15.87 -23.22 -3.79
N PRO A 67 16.11 -23.97 -2.70
CA PRO A 67 15.38 -23.82 -1.44
C PRO A 67 15.43 -22.38 -0.89
N GLU A 68 16.53 -21.68 -1.12
CA GLU A 68 16.70 -20.26 -0.75
C GLU A 68 15.71 -19.33 -1.49
N THR A 69 15.44 -19.61 -2.78
CA THR A 69 14.54 -18.80 -3.60
C THR A 69 13.09 -19.02 -3.16
N LEU A 70 12.71 -20.26 -2.87
CA LEU A 70 11.39 -20.58 -2.31
C LEU A 70 11.18 -19.95 -0.94
N ALA A 71 12.17 -20.01 -0.04
CA ALA A 71 12.10 -19.36 1.26
C ALA A 71 11.92 -17.84 1.14
N PHE A 72 12.63 -17.21 0.20
CA PHE A 72 12.48 -15.78 -0.09
C PHE A 72 11.07 -15.45 -0.60
N ILE A 73 10.56 -16.20 -1.58
CA ILE A 73 9.22 -16.00 -2.16
C ILE A 73 8.16 -16.15 -1.08
N THR A 74 8.20 -17.22 -0.30
CA THR A 74 7.23 -17.48 0.77
C THR A 74 7.24 -16.39 1.83
N LYS A 75 8.43 -15.91 2.25
CA LYS A 75 8.55 -14.79 3.20
C LYS A 75 7.89 -13.52 2.67
N LYS A 76 8.11 -13.20 1.39
CA LYS A 76 7.57 -11.99 0.75
C LYS A 76 6.07 -12.12 0.45
N LEU A 77 5.58 -13.29 0.06
CA LEU A 77 4.15 -13.60 -0.09
C LEU A 77 3.40 -13.49 1.24
N ASN A 78 3.98 -13.97 2.33
CA ASN A 78 3.40 -13.79 3.67
C ASN A 78 3.32 -12.32 4.06
N SER A 79 4.33 -11.52 3.68
CA SER A 79 4.28 -10.07 3.85
C SER A 79 3.14 -9.45 3.03
N ILE A 80 2.99 -9.83 1.75
CA ILE A 80 1.88 -9.35 0.92
C ILE A 80 0.54 -9.71 1.58
N ASN A 81 0.31 -10.96 1.95
CA ASN A 81 -0.94 -11.38 2.60
C ASN A 81 -1.28 -10.58 3.85
N ARG A 82 -0.28 -10.32 4.70
CA ARG A 82 -0.49 -9.59 5.96
C ARG A 82 -0.91 -8.15 5.73
N TRP A 83 -0.31 -7.49 4.73
CA TRP A 83 -0.54 -6.07 4.47
C TRP A 83 -1.62 -5.81 3.40
N PHE A 84 -1.95 -6.82 2.59
CA PHE A 84 -2.90 -6.69 1.49
C PHE A 84 -4.31 -6.34 1.98
N TRP A 85 -4.76 -6.89 3.11
CA TRP A 85 -6.06 -6.52 3.67
C TRP A 85 -6.15 -5.01 3.97
N LEU A 86 -5.06 -4.42 4.45
CA LEU A 86 -5.00 -2.99 4.74
C LEU A 86 -4.87 -2.15 3.45
N ALA A 87 -3.99 -2.56 2.54
CA ALA A 87 -3.79 -1.92 1.24
C ALA A 87 -5.06 -1.94 0.37
N ASN A 88 -5.88 -2.99 0.47
CA ASN A 88 -7.15 -3.09 -0.25
C ASN A 88 -8.22 -2.10 0.25
N LYS A 89 -7.95 -1.35 1.34
CA LYS A 89 -8.84 -0.31 1.85
C LYS A 89 -8.58 1.08 1.28
N ASN A 90 -7.79 1.22 0.21
CA ASN A 90 -7.57 2.51 -0.47
C ASN A 90 -8.89 3.22 -0.84
N GLY A 91 -9.93 2.48 -1.24
CA GLY A 91 -11.25 3.08 -1.50
C GLY A 91 -11.88 3.70 -0.24
N ALA A 92 -11.81 3.02 0.90
CA ALA A 92 -12.29 3.55 2.17
C ALA A 92 -11.46 4.74 2.65
N MET A 93 -10.14 4.72 2.42
CA MET A 93 -9.26 5.86 2.69
C MET A 93 -9.68 7.12 1.91
N LEU A 94 -10.00 6.99 0.61
CA LEU A 94 -10.49 8.14 -0.18
C LEU A 94 -11.80 8.71 0.37
N VAL A 95 -12.72 7.84 0.82
CA VAL A 95 -13.97 8.27 1.47
C VAL A 95 -13.69 9.00 2.78
N VAL A 96 -12.76 8.50 3.60
CA VAL A 96 -12.36 9.15 4.86
C VAL A 96 -11.73 10.52 4.60
N LEU A 97 -10.87 10.66 3.60
CA LEU A 97 -10.27 11.94 3.22
C LEU A 97 -11.32 12.95 2.74
N ALA A 98 -12.28 12.52 1.91
CA ALA A 98 -13.37 13.38 1.46
C ALA A 98 -14.28 13.82 2.61
N LEU A 99 -14.59 12.92 3.55
CA LEU A 99 -15.32 13.22 4.77
C LEU A 99 -14.57 14.22 5.65
N GLN A 100 -13.26 14.06 5.76
CA GLN A 100 -12.42 14.97 6.53
C GLN A 100 -12.42 16.37 5.93
N GLU A 101 -12.21 16.50 4.62
CA GLU A 101 -12.23 17.79 3.95
C GLU A 101 -13.59 18.47 4.11
N TRP A 102 -14.69 17.71 3.98
CA TRP A 102 -16.04 18.20 4.25
C TRP A 102 -16.22 18.70 5.70
N LEU A 103 -15.72 17.97 6.70
CA LEU A 103 -15.80 18.37 8.11
C LEU A 103 -15.05 19.67 8.38
N VAL A 104 -13.85 19.84 7.81
CA VAL A 104 -13.05 21.06 7.94
C VAL A 104 -13.78 22.27 7.36
N PHE A 105 -14.49 22.12 6.24
CA PHE A 105 -15.24 23.21 5.61
C PHE A 105 -16.55 23.58 6.34
N THR A 106 -17.23 22.61 6.94
CA THR A 106 -18.60 22.80 7.45
C THR A 106 -18.69 23.00 8.96
N ALA A 107 -17.74 22.47 9.73
CA ALA A 107 -17.82 22.45 11.19
C ALA A 107 -17.00 23.56 11.85
N LYS A 108 -17.55 24.13 12.94
CA LYS A 108 -16.80 25.03 13.82
C LYS A 108 -15.78 24.22 14.61
N GLN A 109 -14.51 24.36 14.25
CA GLN A 109 -13.36 23.65 14.81
C GLN A 109 -13.37 23.69 16.36
N ASN A 110 -13.39 22.50 16.97
CA ASN A 110 -13.27 22.28 18.40
C ASN A 110 -12.22 21.18 18.67
N TRP A 111 -11.69 21.10 19.89
CA TRP A 111 -10.62 20.15 20.24
C TRP A 111 -10.99 18.67 19.99
N GLY A 112 -12.27 18.32 20.16
CA GLY A 112 -12.75 16.97 19.88
C GLY A 112 -12.66 16.64 18.38
N LEU A 113 -13.09 17.56 17.52
CA LEU A 113 -13.06 17.42 16.07
C LEU A 113 -11.62 17.34 15.56
N VAL A 114 -10.74 18.21 16.05
CA VAL A 114 -9.30 18.19 15.76
C VAL A 114 -8.70 16.82 16.05
N THR A 115 -9.03 16.24 17.22
CA THR A 115 -8.49 14.94 17.61
C THR A 115 -8.96 13.83 16.65
N ILE A 116 -10.22 13.90 16.21
CA ILE A 116 -10.79 12.95 15.25
C ILE A 116 -10.12 13.10 13.87
N GLU A 117 -9.91 14.33 13.39
CA GLU A 117 -9.22 14.62 12.13
C GLU A 117 -7.79 14.06 12.12
N LEU A 118 -7.01 14.30 13.18
CA LEU A 118 -5.66 13.75 13.31
C LEU A 118 -5.65 12.22 13.33
N LEU A 119 -6.62 11.60 14.01
CA LEU A 119 -6.75 10.14 14.05
C LEU A 119 -7.13 9.55 12.68
N MET A 120 -8.03 10.21 11.94
CA MET A 120 -8.39 9.82 10.57
C MET A 120 -7.20 9.92 9.62
N LEU A 121 -6.44 11.03 9.67
CA LEU A 121 -5.22 11.20 8.87
C LEU A 121 -4.16 10.14 9.20
N PHE A 122 -3.99 9.84 10.49
CA PHE A 122 -3.07 8.81 10.93
C PHE A 122 -3.45 7.44 10.35
N ILE A 123 -4.74 7.07 10.39
CA ILE A 123 -5.24 5.83 9.79
C ILE A 123 -4.98 5.82 8.27
N CYS A 124 -5.23 6.93 7.57
CA CYS A 124 -4.93 7.05 6.14
C CYS A 124 -3.44 6.86 5.85
N GLY A 125 -2.56 7.41 6.68
CA GLY A 125 -1.12 7.22 6.59
C GLY A 125 -0.70 5.75 6.73
N ILE A 126 -1.31 5.01 7.65
CA ILE A 126 -1.05 3.56 7.80
C ILE A 126 -1.51 2.80 6.55
N ILE A 127 -2.67 3.14 5.99
CA ILE A 127 -3.18 2.50 4.76
C ILE A 127 -2.21 2.74 3.59
N LEU A 128 -1.79 3.99 3.35
CA LEU A 128 -0.81 4.32 2.31
C LEU A 128 0.54 3.63 2.52
N ALA A 129 1.04 3.59 3.76
CA ALA A 129 2.28 2.91 4.07
C ALA A 129 2.20 1.39 3.82
N ALA A 130 1.03 0.78 4.10
CA ALA A 130 0.79 -0.62 3.78
C ALA A 130 0.75 -0.86 2.27
N ASP A 131 0.09 0.01 1.51
CA ASP A 131 0.03 -0.12 0.05
C ASP A 131 1.41 0.05 -0.59
N LEU A 132 2.16 1.07 -0.19
CA LEU A 132 3.55 1.28 -0.62
C LEU A 132 4.41 0.05 -0.32
N ARG A 133 4.27 -0.53 0.87
CA ARG A 133 5.01 -1.74 1.28
C ARG A 133 4.65 -2.94 0.42
N VAL A 134 3.37 -3.18 0.15
CA VAL A 134 2.92 -4.25 -0.73
C VAL A 134 3.47 -4.05 -2.14
N ASN A 135 3.38 -2.82 -2.67
CA ASN A 135 3.83 -2.49 -4.00
C ASN A 135 5.35 -2.62 -4.15
N HIS A 136 6.12 -2.23 -3.13
CA HIS A 136 7.56 -2.43 -3.08
C HIS A 136 7.95 -3.92 -3.09
N VAL A 137 7.29 -4.73 -2.26
CA VAL A 137 7.52 -6.18 -2.20
C VAL A 137 7.16 -6.85 -3.53
N ARG A 138 6.11 -6.40 -4.22
CA ARG A 138 5.76 -6.89 -5.57
C ARG A 138 6.89 -6.61 -6.57
N ILE A 139 7.46 -5.41 -6.58
CA ILE A 139 8.57 -5.07 -7.50
C ILE A 139 9.81 -5.93 -7.20
N GLU A 140 10.14 -6.15 -5.93
CA GLU A 140 11.25 -7.03 -5.55
C GLU A 140 11.03 -8.47 -6.04
N LEU A 141 9.82 -9.01 -5.84
CA LEU A 141 9.45 -10.32 -6.34
C LEU A 141 9.49 -10.38 -7.86
N GLU A 142 8.99 -9.36 -8.55
CA GLU A 142 9.02 -9.27 -10.02
C GLU A 142 10.45 -9.34 -10.56
N LYS A 143 11.38 -8.59 -9.96
CA LYS A 143 12.80 -8.63 -10.35
C LYS A 143 13.42 -10.00 -10.09
N LYS A 144 13.12 -10.62 -8.95
CA LYS A 144 13.71 -11.91 -8.54
C LYS A 144 13.15 -13.08 -9.36
N LEU A 145 11.87 -13.03 -9.72
CA LEU A 145 11.15 -14.08 -10.43
C LEU A 145 11.23 -13.95 -11.96
N LYS A 146 11.74 -12.82 -12.47
CA LYS A 146 11.97 -12.62 -13.92
C LYS A 146 12.64 -13.81 -14.62
N PRO A 147 13.70 -14.46 -14.08
CA PRO A 147 14.34 -15.60 -14.73
C PRO A 147 13.43 -16.83 -14.88
N TYR A 148 12.34 -16.89 -14.12
CA TYR A 148 11.39 -18.01 -14.09
C TYR A 148 10.03 -17.64 -14.70
N GLU A 149 9.92 -16.47 -15.34
CA GLU A 149 8.66 -15.87 -15.82
C GLU A 149 7.84 -16.83 -16.69
N ASP A 150 8.41 -17.34 -17.77
CA ASP A 150 7.69 -18.18 -18.74
C ASP A 150 7.14 -19.45 -18.10
N ARG A 151 7.92 -20.03 -17.19
CA ARG A 151 7.54 -21.28 -16.53
C ARG A 151 6.48 -21.06 -15.47
N LEU A 152 6.59 -20.00 -14.66
CA LEU A 152 5.55 -19.62 -13.70
C LEU A 152 4.23 -19.32 -14.41
N TRP A 153 4.31 -18.65 -15.56
CA TRP A 153 3.14 -18.35 -16.37
C TRP A 153 2.48 -19.61 -16.95
N PHE A 154 3.29 -20.57 -17.40
CA PHE A 154 2.84 -21.86 -17.90
C PHE A 154 2.17 -22.72 -16.81
N GLU A 155 2.84 -22.90 -15.67
CA GLU A 155 2.31 -23.69 -14.53
C GLU A 155 1.00 -23.10 -13.99
N TYR A 156 0.88 -21.77 -13.95
CA TYR A 156 -0.37 -21.11 -13.60
C TYR A 156 -1.50 -21.46 -14.59
N HIS A 157 -1.26 -21.45 -15.90
CA HIS A 157 -2.29 -21.78 -16.89
C HIS A 157 -2.64 -23.27 -16.88
N LEU A 158 -1.66 -24.15 -16.68
CA LEU A 158 -1.90 -25.59 -16.53
C LEU A 158 -2.83 -25.91 -15.35
N LYS A 159 -2.66 -25.23 -14.22
CA LYS A 159 -3.50 -25.45 -13.04
C LYS A 159 -4.84 -24.72 -13.09
N LYS A 160 -4.96 -23.71 -13.96
CA LYS A 160 -6.19 -22.95 -14.15
C LYS A 160 -7.17 -23.66 -15.08
N GLY A 161 -6.65 -24.44 -16.05
CA GLY A 161 -7.44 -25.28 -16.95
C GLY A 161 -7.89 -26.57 -16.27
#